data_AF-A0A2J0KW71-F1
#
_entry.id   AF-A0A2J0KW71-F1
#
_cell.length_a   1.000
_cell.length_b   1.000
_cell.length_c   1.000
_cell.angle_alpha   90.00
_cell.angle_beta   90.00
_cell.angle_gamma   90.00
#
_symmetry.space_group_name_H-M   'P 1'
#
loop_
_entity.id
_entity.type
_entity.pdbx_description
1 polymer ?
#
loop_
_entity_poly.entity_id
_entity_poly.type
_entity_poly.pdbx_seq_one_letter_code
_entity_poly.pdbx_strand_id
1 'polypeptide(L)' 'PKEKVFINVKKYGNTSAASCIIALCEALQEDKIKKKDKVVFATFGSGLVWAALVMEW' A
#
# COMPACT_ATOMS: atom_id res chain seq x y z
N PRO A 1 8.09 12.12 -0.29
CA PRO A 1 8.93 12.01 0.92
C PRO A 1 8.84 10.59 1.52
N LYS A 2 9.90 10.07 2.15
CA LYS A 2 9.93 8.66 2.61
C LYS A 2 8.88 8.39 3.70
N GLU A 3 8.60 9.39 4.51
CA GLU A 3 7.58 9.37 5.57
C GLU A 3 6.14 9.23 5.05
N LYS A 4 5.91 9.43 3.76
CA LYS A 4 4.59 9.20 3.12
C LYS A 4 4.45 7.81 2.49
N VAL A 5 5.46 6.94 2.63
CA VAL A 5 5.43 5.55 2.15
C VAL A 5 5.22 4.63 3.35
N PHE A 6 4.15 3.85 3.33
CA PHE A 6 3.94 2.83 4.34
C PHE A 6 4.81 1.59 4.05
N ILE A 7 5.55 1.11 5.05
CA ILE A 7 6.52 0.02 4.89
C ILE A 7 6.32 -1.02 5.99
N ASN A 8 5.83 -2.19 5.61
CA ASN A 8 5.72 -3.36 6.50
C ASN A 8 6.40 -4.62 5.92
N VAL A 9 7.13 -4.50 4.81
CA VAL A 9 7.82 -5.62 4.14
C VAL A 9 8.78 -6.37 5.08
N LYS A 10 9.35 -5.70 6.09
CA LYS A 10 10.19 -6.35 7.11
C LYS A 10 9.44 -7.35 7.99
N LYS A 11 8.11 -7.18 8.15
CA LYS A 11 7.26 -8.08 8.94
C LYS A 11 6.80 -9.30 8.13
N TYR A 12 6.39 -9.08 6.87
CA TYR A 12 5.67 -10.09 6.08
C TYR A 12 6.36 -10.56 4.79
N GLY A 13 7.42 -9.86 4.35
CA GLY A 13 8.01 -10.09 3.04
C GLY A 13 7.04 -9.78 1.89
N ASN A 14 7.18 -10.50 0.78
CA ASN A 14 6.30 -10.39 -0.39
C ASN A 14 5.17 -11.43 -0.30
N THR A 15 3.96 -10.96 -0.02
CA THR A 15 2.75 -11.80 0.04
C THR A 15 1.96 -11.74 -1.27
N SER A 16 2.63 -11.52 -2.40
CA SER A 16 2.05 -11.38 -3.74
C SER A 16 0.94 -10.31 -3.74
N ALA A 17 -0.23 -10.61 -4.32
CA ALA A 17 -1.38 -9.71 -4.41
C ALA A 17 -1.84 -9.16 -3.04
N ALA A 18 -1.63 -9.89 -1.94
CA ALA A 18 -2.04 -9.45 -0.61
C ALA A 18 -1.17 -8.32 -0.05
N SER A 19 0.03 -8.08 -0.59
CA SER A 19 1.02 -7.15 -0.02
C SER A 19 0.47 -5.73 0.16
N CYS A 20 -0.24 -5.23 -0.86
CA CYS A 20 -0.81 -3.88 -0.81
C CYS A 20 -2.02 -3.77 0.12
N ILE A 21 -2.81 -4.83 0.22
CA ILE A 21 -4.02 -4.82 1.07
C ILE A 21 -3.64 -4.94 2.54
N ILE A 22 -2.65 -5.77 2.89
CA ILE A 22 -2.10 -5.84 4.26
C ILE A 22 -1.51 -4.48 4.67
N ALA A 23 -0.71 -3.87 3.79
CA ALA A 23 -0.16 -2.53 4.02
C ALA A 23 -1.23 -1.46 4.23
N LEU A 24 -2.31 -1.47 3.43
CA LEU A 24 -3.44 -0.56 3.61
C LEU A 24 -4.13 -0.75 4.96
N CYS A 25 -4.46 -1.99 5.31
CA CYS A 25 -5.15 -2.30 6.58
C CYS A 25 -4.32 -1.86 7.79
N GLU A 26 -3.01 -2.14 7.81
CA GLU A 26 -2.15 -1.69 8.91
C GLU A 26 -2.01 -0.16 8.93
N ALA A 27 -1.88 0.50 7.79
CA ALA A 27 -1.82 1.96 7.73
C ALA A 27 -3.07 2.62 8.31
N LEU A 28 -4.24 2.01 8.11
CA LEU A 28 -5.50 2.45 8.70
C LEU A 28 -5.55 2.20 10.21
N GLN A 29 -5.10 1.03 10.67
CA GLN A 29 -5.02 0.70 12.10
C GLN A 29 -4.03 1.59 12.86
N GLU A 30 -2.98 2.08 12.18
CA GLU A 30 -1.99 3.01 12.73
C GLU A 30 -2.38 4.50 12.55
N ASP A 31 -3.63 4.81 12.17
CA ASP A 31 -4.15 6.16 11.95
C ASP A 31 -3.31 7.02 10.97
N LYS A 32 -2.61 6.36 10.02
CA LYS A 32 -1.76 7.02 9.02
C LYS A 32 -2.54 7.58 7.84
N ILE A 33 -3.76 7.08 7.62
CA ILE A 33 -4.65 7.49 6.54
C ILE A 33 -5.92 8.07 7.17
N LYS A 34 -6.31 9.25 6.74
CA LYS A 34 -7.50 9.97 7.22
C LYS A 34 -8.45 10.25 6.07
N LYS A 35 -9.69 10.61 6.42
CA LYS A 35 -10.70 11.00 5.44
C LYS A 35 -10.19 12.16 4.58
N LYS A 36 -10.42 12.06 3.27
CA LYS A 36 -9.95 12.93 2.18
C LYS A 36 -8.45 12.83 1.85
N ASP A 37 -7.71 11.92 2.47
CA ASP A 37 -6.32 11.69 2.06
C ASP A 37 -6.28 11.01 0.68
N LYS A 38 -5.30 11.40 -0.13
CA LYS A 38 -5.02 10.73 -1.40
C LYS A 38 -4.04 9.59 -1.15
N VAL A 39 -4.54 8.37 -1.28
CA VAL A 39 -3.76 7.14 -1.13
C VAL A 39 -3.35 6.66 -2.53
N VAL A 40 -2.06 6.35 -2.69
CA VAL A 40 -1.50 5.88 -3.95
C VAL A 40 -1.06 4.43 -3.79
N PHE A 41 -1.56 3.58 -4.68
CA PHE A 41 -1.13 2.20 -4.83
C PHE A 41 -0.31 2.06 -6.11
N ALA A 42 0.76 1.28 -6.05
CA ALA A 42 1.56 0.90 -7.20
C ALA A 42 2.04 -0.54 -7.01
N THR A 43 1.75 -1.41 -7.97
CA THR A 43 2.04 -2.84 -7.88
C THR A 43 2.68 -3.35 -9.17
N PHE A 44 3.48 -4.40 -9.02
CA PHE A 44 4.10 -5.12 -10.13
C PHE A 44 4.10 -6.61 -9.79
N GLY A 45 3.74 -7.44 -10.76
CA GLY A 45 3.61 -8.88 -10.58
C GLY A 45 4.18 -9.67 -11.77
N SER A 46 4.15 -11.00 -11.63
CA SER A 46 4.58 -11.93 -12.67
C SER A 46 3.80 -11.72 -13.98
N GLY A 47 4.46 -11.96 -15.11
CA GLY A 47 3.86 -11.75 -16.43
C GLY A 47 3.91 -10.29 -16.90
N LEU A 48 4.76 -9.47 -16.28
CA LEU A 48 4.89 -8.03 -16.55
C LEU A 48 3.55 -7.31 -16.37
N VAL A 49 2.74 -7.74 -15.40
CA VAL A 49 1.47 -7.08 -15.08
C VAL A 49 1.73 -6.06 -13.99
N TRP A 50 1.36 -4.81 -14.24
CA TRP A 50 1.48 -3.73 -13.27
C TRP A 50 0.22 -2.87 -13.26
N ALA A 51 -0.01 -2.19 -12.14
CA ALA A 51 -1.11 -1.25 -12.00
C ALA A 51 -0.74 -0.15 -11.01
N ALA A 52 -1.39 1.01 -11.17
CA ALA A 52 -1.38 2.08 -10.19
C ALA A 52 -2.79 2.63 -10.00
N LEU A 53 -3.10 3.06 -8.79
CA LEU A 53 -4.40 3.63 -8.42
C LEU A 53 -4.18 4.81 -7.48
N VAL A 54 -4.88 5.91 -7.74
CA VAL A 54 -5.04 7.00 -6.79
C VAL A 54 -6.47 6.97 -6.28
N MET A 55 -6.62 6.86 -4.97
CA MET A 55 -7.91 6.81 -4.28
C MET A 55 -7.99 7.97 -3.29
N GLU A 56 -9.13 8.66 -3.24
CA GLU A 56 -9.46 9.51 -2.09
C GLU A 56 -10.10 8.62 -1.02
N TRP A 57 -9.54 8.64 0.18
CA TRP A 57 -9.98 7.81 1.30
C TRP A 57 -11.15 8.42 2.08
#